data_AF-A0A494VRX5-F1
#
_entry.id   AF-A0A494VRX5-F1
#
_cell.length_a   1.000
_cell.length_b   1.000
_cell.length_c   1.000
_cell.angle_alpha   90.00
_cell.angle_beta   90.00
_cell.angle_gamma   90.00
#
_symmetry.space_group_name_H-M   'P 1'
#
loop_
_entity.id
_entity.type
_entity.pdbx_description
1 polymer ?
#
loop_
_entity_poly.entity_id
_entity_poly.type
_entity_poly.pdbx_seq_one_letter_code
_entity_poly.pdbx_strand_id
1 'polypeptide(L)'
;MNNLSVSEQLIIFSRYIGQQLLIYSNLNNQISIGTLSGVKSDAVAVTVDGVNRWIPLHNNFKLCEIRLLLKPLRKLTEDIKTTANSLPGPAFITPYYQQQGYDMPVFISAGHPCNGRYLHELNLADYRTTAEIYQQNTLLNAFNSA
;
A
#
# COMPACT_ATOMS: atom_id res chain seq x y z
N MET A 1 -2.14 18.66 3.38
CA MET A 1 -2.23 17.19 3.51
C MET A 1 -3.66 16.79 3.23
N ASN A 2 -3.92 15.96 2.23
CA ASN A 2 -5.27 15.43 2.01
C ASN A 2 -5.54 14.36 3.06
N ASN A 3 -6.30 14.75 4.09
CA ASN A 3 -6.65 13.88 5.20
C ASN A 3 -7.77 12.96 4.77
N LEU A 4 -7.43 11.86 4.10
CA LEU A 4 -8.37 10.76 3.93
C LEU A 4 -8.88 10.34 5.31
N SER A 5 -10.19 10.24 5.47
CA SER A 5 -10.77 9.70 6.70
C SER A 5 -10.34 8.24 6.89
N VAL A 6 -10.40 7.72 8.13
CA VAL A 6 -10.08 6.31 8.40
C VAL A 6 -10.94 5.39 7.52
N SER A 7 -12.23 5.69 7.38
CA SER A 7 -13.14 4.95 6.51
C SER A 7 -12.70 4.93 5.05
N GLU A 8 -12.24 6.07 4.51
CA GLU A 8 -11.74 6.16 3.13
C GLU A 8 -10.45 5.35 2.95
N GLN A 9 -9.53 5.41 3.92
CA GLN A 9 -8.31 4.60 3.89
C GLN A 9 -8.66 3.11 3.92
N LEU A 10 -9.63 2.68 4.75
CA LEU A 10 -10.07 1.29 4.83
C LEU A 10 -10.72 0.82 3.52
N ILE A 11 -11.52 1.66 2.86
CA ILE A 11 -12.07 1.36 1.53
C ILE A 11 -10.94 1.09 0.54
N ILE A 12 -9.89 1.91 0.55
CA ILE A 12 -8.73 1.71 -0.33
C ILE A 12 -8.00 0.42 0.04
N PHE A 13 -7.59 0.24 1.30
CA PHE A 13 -6.84 -0.94 1.74
C PHE A 13 -7.59 -2.25 1.47
N SER A 14 -8.92 -2.28 1.60
CA SER A 14 -9.73 -3.48 1.31
C SER A 14 -9.55 -4.02 -0.12
N ARG A 15 -9.12 -3.20 -1.07
CA ARG A 15 -8.88 -3.60 -2.47
C ARG A 15 -7.51 -4.24 -2.69
N TYR A 16 -6.62 -4.16 -1.69
CA TYR A 16 -5.24 -4.61 -1.79
C TYR A 16 -4.93 -5.72 -0.77
N ILE A 17 -5.94 -6.46 -0.28
CA ILE A 17 -5.70 -7.65 0.55
C ILE A 17 -4.81 -8.63 -0.21
N GLY A 18 -3.81 -9.17 0.48
CA GLY A 18 -2.75 -10.01 -0.08
C GLY A 18 -1.50 -9.25 -0.53
N GLN A 19 -1.55 -7.91 -0.64
CA GLN A 19 -0.39 -7.11 -1.04
C GLN A 19 0.58 -6.86 0.12
N GLN A 20 1.84 -6.64 -0.23
CA GLN A 20 2.87 -6.27 0.74
C GLN A 20 2.69 -4.83 1.23
N LEU A 21 3.04 -4.61 2.49
CA LEU A 21 3.02 -3.32 3.16
C LEU A 21 4.40 -3.03 3.75
N LEU A 22 4.83 -1.79 3.62
CA LEU A 22 5.84 -1.19 4.45
C LEU A 22 5.18 -0.69 5.75
N ILE A 23 5.75 -1.07 6.88
CA ILE A 23 5.33 -0.64 8.21
C ILE A 23 6.51 0.09 8.84
N TYR A 24 6.37 1.39 9.03
CA TYR A 24 7.32 2.20 9.77
C TYR A 24 6.80 2.41 11.19
N SER A 25 7.51 1.91 12.19
CA SER A 25 7.16 2.15 13.59
C SER A 25 7.75 3.47 14.07
N ASN A 26 6.89 4.38 14.49
CA ASN A 26 7.30 5.67 15.08
C ASN A 26 7.84 5.51 16.51
N LEU A 27 7.66 4.35 17.14
CA LEU A 27 8.11 4.09 18.52
C LEU A 27 9.61 3.80 18.61
N ASN A 28 10.14 3.09 17.63
CA ASN A 28 11.53 2.61 17.64
C ASN A 28 12.26 2.85 16.31
N ASN A 29 11.65 3.60 15.39
CA ASN A 29 12.15 3.88 14.04
C ASN A 29 12.50 2.62 13.23
N GLN A 30 11.86 1.49 13.54
CA GLN A 30 12.07 0.26 12.81
C GLN A 30 11.13 0.16 11.62
N ILE A 31 11.66 -0.47 10.57
CA ILE A 31 10.91 -0.82 9.38
C ILE A 31 10.68 -2.33 9.36
N SER A 32 9.45 -2.70 9.09
CA SER A 32 9.07 -4.08 8.83
C SER A 32 8.27 -4.16 7.53
N ILE A 33 8.34 -5.31 6.89
CA ILE A 33 7.53 -5.62 5.71
C ILE A 33 6.57 -6.73 6.10
N GLY A 34 5.29 -6.53 5.78
CA GLY A 34 4.25 -7.50 6.05
C GLY A 34 3.30 -7.65 4.89
N THR A 35 2.30 -8.50 5.05
CA THR A 35 1.22 -8.69 4.08
C THR A 35 -0.10 -8.21 4.66
N LEU A 36 -0.82 -7.36 3.92
CA LEU A 36 -2.16 -6.94 4.27
C LEU A 36 -3.11 -8.14 4.22
N SER A 37 -3.59 -8.61 5.37
CA SER A 37 -4.42 -9.81 5.47
C SER A 37 -5.90 -9.52 5.67
N GLY A 38 -6.26 -8.29 6.06
CA GLY A 38 -7.65 -7.90 6.24
C GLY A 38 -7.82 -6.45 6.67
N VAL A 39 -9.07 -6.02 6.78
CA VAL A 39 -9.46 -4.72 7.33
C VAL A 39 -10.63 -4.92 8.30
N LYS A 40 -10.74 -4.05 9.31
CA LYS A 40 -11.91 -3.92 10.19
C LYS A 40 -12.23 -2.44 10.40
N SER A 41 -13.25 -2.15 11.19
CA SER A 41 -13.82 -0.80 11.44
C SER A 41 -12.82 0.35 11.59
N ASP A 42 -11.62 0.08 12.12
CA ASP A 42 -10.65 1.11 12.45
C ASP A 42 -9.18 0.69 12.32
N ALA A 43 -8.92 -0.48 11.73
CA ALA A 43 -7.59 -1.06 11.69
C ALA A 43 -7.40 -1.97 10.48
N VAL A 44 -6.15 -2.14 10.09
CA VAL A 44 -5.72 -3.13 9.11
C VAL A 44 -5.09 -4.32 9.81
N ALA A 45 -5.36 -5.53 9.33
CA ALA A 45 -4.66 -6.74 9.75
C ALA A 45 -3.44 -6.94 8.86
N VAL A 46 -2.29 -7.15 9.48
CA VAL A 46 -1.02 -7.34 8.80
C VAL A 46 -0.33 -8.57 9.35
N THR A 47 0.12 -9.45 8.47
CA THR A 47 0.95 -10.58 8.84
C THR A 47 2.42 -10.21 8.65
N VAL A 48 3.21 -10.25 9.72
CA VAL A 48 4.66 -10.01 9.73
C VAL A 48 5.32 -11.24 10.33
N ASP A 49 6.24 -11.88 9.61
CA ASP A 49 6.96 -13.09 10.05
C ASP A 49 6.02 -14.20 10.56
N GLY A 50 4.89 -14.39 9.87
CA GLY A 50 3.86 -15.37 10.22
C GLY A 50 2.94 -14.97 11.39
N VAL A 51 3.18 -13.83 12.03
CA VAL A 51 2.37 -13.31 13.14
C VAL A 51 1.37 -12.28 12.63
N ASN A 52 0.08 -12.51 12.86
CA ASN A 52 -0.97 -11.56 12.53
C ASN A 52 -1.08 -10.46 13.60
N ARG A 53 -1.12 -9.20 13.17
CA ARG A 53 -1.19 -8.01 14.02
C ARG A 53 -2.23 -7.04 13.47
N TRP A 54 -3.00 -6.41 14.36
CA TRP A 54 -3.90 -5.32 13.98
C TRP A 54 -3.21 -3.97 14.20
N ILE A 55 -3.13 -3.16 13.15
CA ILE A 55 -2.56 -1.81 13.21
C ILE A 55 -3.71 -0.80 13.11
N PRO A 56 -3.99 -0.04 14.18
CA PRO A 56 -4.99 1.02 14.16
C PRO A 56 -4.62 2.14 13.17
N LEU A 57 -5.61 2.68 12.46
CA LEU A 57 -5.42 3.80 11.53
C LEU A 57 -5.79 5.17 12.13
N HIS A 58 -6.17 5.23 13.41
CA HIS A 58 -6.61 6.45 14.07
C HIS A 58 -5.52 7.53 14.08
N ASN A 59 -5.89 8.75 13.67
CA ASN A 59 -4.96 9.88 13.53
C ASN A 59 -4.38 10.39 14.86
N ASN A 60 -5.06 10.16 16.00
CA ASN A 60 -4.68 10.77 17.27
C ASN A 60 -3.40 10.17 17.88
N PHE A 61 -3.05 8.93 17.53
CA PHE A 61 -1.82 8.26 17.96
C PHE A 61 -1.33 7.32 16.85
N LYS A 62 -0.72 7.91 15.82
CA LYS A 62 -0.16 7.13 14.70
C LYS A 62 1.16 6.47 15.13
N LEU A 63 1.07 5.31 15.79
CA LEU A 63 2.22 4.53 16.24
C LEU A 63 2.99 3.91 15.07
N CYS A 64 2.30 3.65 13.96
CA CYS A 64 2.87 3.12 12.74
C CYS A 64 2.40 3.93 11.54
N GLU A 65 3.29 4.18 10.60
CA GLU A 65 2.94 4.56 9.24
C GLU A 65 2.93 3.31 8.35
N ILE A 66 1.90 3.18 7.51
CA ILE A 66 1.71 2.03 6.63
C ILE A 66 1.62 2.52 5.20
N ARG A 67 2.36 1.89 4.29
CA ARG A 67 2.30 2.15 2.85
C ARG A 67 2.25 0.84 2.09
N LEU A 68 1.39 0.73 1.08
CA LEU A 68 1.35 -0.40 0.14
C LEU A 68 2.61 -0.41 -0.72
N LEU A 69 3.26 -1.56 -0.83
CA LEU A 69 4.38 -1.75 -1.75
C LEU A 69 3.82 -2.13 -3.12
N LEU A 70 3.64 -1.13 -3.99
CA LEU A 70 3.02 -1.29 -5.30
C LEU A 70 4.01 -1.02 -6.44
N LYS A 71 3.71 -1.59 -7.60
CA LYS A 71 4.40 -1.32 -8.86
C LYS A 71 3.66 -0.20 -9.60
N PRO A 72 4.33 0.81 -10.14
CA PRO A 72 3.67 1.80 -10.99
C PRO A 72 3.32 1.20 -12.36
N LEU A 73 2.21 1.62 -12.97
CA LEU A 73 1.77 1.13 -14.28
C LEU A 73 2.78 1.32 -15.40
N ARG A 74 3.62 2.36 -15.32
CA ARG A 74 4.73 2.56 -16.28
C ARG A 74 5.74 1.40 -16.31
N LYS A 75 5.74 0.52 -15.29
CA LYS A 75 6.59 -0.68 -15.20
C LYS A 75 5.83 -1.96 -15.61
N LEU A 76 4.74 -1.86 -16.37
CA LEU A 76 4.05 -3.01 -16.96
C LEU A 76 4.94 -3.71 -18.00
N THR A 77 5.08 -5.02 -17.89
CA THR A 77 5.66 -5.84 -18.97
C THR A 77 4.63 -6.04 -20.08
N GLU A 78 5.09 -6.33 -21.30
CA GLU A 78 4.20 -6.60 -22.44
C GLU A 78 3.29 -7.82 -22.21
N ASP A 79 3.77 -8.82 -21.48
CA ASP A 79 2.98 -10.01 -21.12
C ASP A 79 1.76 -9.66 -20.26
N ILE A 80 1.94 -8.73 -19.31
CA ILE A 80 0.87 -8.32 -18.40
C ILE A 80 -0.18 -7.50 -19.15
N LYS A 81 0.25 -6.63 -20.08
CA LYS A 81 -0.67 -5.90 -20.96
C LYS A 81 -1.46 -6.84 -21.86
N THR A 82 -0.78 -7.82 -22.46
CA THR A 82 -1.40 -8.83 -23.32
C THR A 82 -2.46 -9.63 -22.55
N THR A 83 -2.13 -10.06 -21.33
CA THR A 83 -3.06 -10.76 -20.44
C THR A 83 -4.25 -9.88 -20.08
N ALA A 84 -4.04 -8.62 -19.71
CA ALA A 84 -5.12 -7.69 -19.39
C ALA A 84 -6.07 -7.46 -20.57
N ASN A 85 -5.53 -7.34 -21.78
CA ASN A 85 -6.32 -7.17 -23.01
C ASN A 85 -7.10 -8.42 -23.41
N SER A 86 -6.71 -9.59 -22.91
CA SER A 86 -7.42 -10.86 -23.12
C SER A 86 -8.56 -11.11 -22.14
N LEU A 87 -8.74 -10.22 -21.13
CA LEU A 87 -9.78 -10.40 -20.11
C LEU A 87 -11.20 -10.23 -20.70
N PRO A 88 -12.22 -10.88 -20.13
CA PRO A 88 -13.59 -10.92 -20.68
C PRO A 88 -14.31 -9.57 -20.75
N GLY A 89 -13.74 -8.51 -20.17
CA GLY A 89 -14.27 -7.16 -20.27
C GLY A 89 -13.48 -6.13 -19.44
N PRO A 90 -13.70 -4.83 -19.68
CA PRO A 90 -12.97 -3.75 -19.01
C PRO A 90 -13.07 -3.76 -17.48
N ALA A 91 -14.18 -4.27 -16.94
CA ALA A 91 -14.40 -4.39 -15.50
C ALA A 91 -13.41 -5.33 -14.79
N PHE A 92 -12.78 -6.26 -15.53
CA PHE A 92 -11.80 -7.21 -14.98
C PHE A 92 -10.36 -6.70 -15.05
N ILE A 93 -10.11 -5.68 -15.87
CA ILE A 93 -8.77 -5.13 -16.10
C ILE A 93 -8.21 -4.49 -14.82
N THR A 94 -9.01 -3.65 -14.16
CA THR A 94 -8.60 -2.96 -12.94
C THR A 94 -8.31 -3.94 -11.79
N PRO A 95 -9.21 -4.89 -11.44
CA PRO A 95 -8.91 -5.92 -10.44
C PRO A 95 -7.67 -6.75 -10.78
N TYR A 96 -7.47 -7.11 -12.05
CA TYR A 96 -6.30 -7.88 -12.47
C TYR A 96 -4.99 -7.12 -12.19
N TYR A 97 -4.88 -5.88 -12.65
CA TYR A 97 -3.70 -5.07 -12.40
C TYR A 97 -3.45 -4.86 -10.90
N GLN A 98 -4.51 -4.64 -10.10
CA GLN A 98 -4.42 -4.51 -8.65
C GLN A 98 -3.91 -5.80 -7.99
N GLN A 99 -4.37 -6.98 -8.43
CA GLN A 99 -3.86 -8.28 -7.95
C GLN A 99 -2.38 -8.48 -8.28
N GLN A 100 -1.93 -7.99 -9.44
CA GLN A 100 -0.51 -8.01 -9.83
C GLN A 100 0.34 -6.96 -9.09
N GLY A 101 -0.27 -6.20 -8.17
CA GLY A 101 0.38 -5.18 -7.36
C GLY A 101 0.57 -3.85 -8.10
N TYR A 102 -0.11 -3.61 -9.22
CA TYR A 102 -0.04 -2.32 -9.91
C TYR A 102 -0.95 -1.28 -9.28
N ASP A 103 -0.45 -0.04 -9.22
CA ASP A 103 -1.24 1.10 -8.76
C ASP A 103 -2.30 1.50 -9.80
N MET A 104 -3.49 1.86 -9.33
CA MET A 104 -4.62 2.32 -10.11
C MET A 104 -5.18 3.61 -9.52
N PRO A 105 -5.69 4.55 -10.33
CA PRO A 105 -6.37 5.73 -9.82
C PRO A 105 -7.48 5.34 -8.83
N VAL A 106 -7.53 6.02 -7.69
CA VAL A 106 -8.51 5.71 -6.66
C VAL A 106 -9.90 6.14 -7.10
N PHE A 107 -10.87 5.35 -6.64
CA PHE A 107 -12.27 5.70 -6.68
C PHE A 107 -12.88 5.38 -5.32
N ILE A 108 -13.30 6.39 -4.57
CA ILE A 108 -13.83 6.25 -3.21
C ILE A 108 -15.37 6.25 -3.27
N SER A 109 -15.95 7.36 -3.75
CA SER A 109 -17.39 7.55 -3.93
C SER A 109 -17.65 8.62 -4.99
N ALA A 110 -18.86 8.70 -5.55
CA ALA A 110 -19.19 9.70 -6.56
C ALA A 110 -18.93 11.13 -6.04
N GLY A 111 -18.23 11.96 -6.84
CA GLY A 111 -17.92 13.35 -6.49
C GLY A 111 -16.78 13.54 -5.47
N HIS A 112 -16.14 12.47 -4.98
CA HIS A 112 -15.08 12.59 -3.98
C HIS A 112 -13.82 13.29 -4.57
N PRO A 113 -13.22 14.28 -3.88
CA PRO A 113 -12.12 15.10 -4.40
C PRO A 113 -10.80 14.36 -4.60
N CYS A 114 -10.65 13.19 -3.97
CA CYS A 114 -9.47 12.34 -4.18
C CYS A 114 -9.62 11.35 -5.33
N ASN A 115 -10.80 11.21 -5.95
CA ASN A 115 -10.96 10.32 -7.10
C ASN A 115 -10.00 10.72 -8.24
N GLY A 116 -9.48 9.70 -8.94
CA GLY A 116 -8.53 9.90 -10.03
C GLY A 116 -7.08 10.10 -9.58
N ARG A 117 -6.81 10.26 -8.28
CA ARG A 117 -5.44 10.30 -7.74
C ARG A 117 -4.87 8.89 -7.61
N TYR A 118 -3.58 8.73 -7.80
CA TYR A 118 -2.84 7.50 -7.51
C TYR A 118 -2.59 7.34 -6.02
N LEU A 119 -2.38 6.10 -5.55
CA LEU A 119 -2.18 5.83 -4.13
C LEU A 119 -0.92 6.51 -3.56
N HIS A 120 0.14 6.66 -4.36
CA HIS A 120 1.36 7.37 -3.94
C HIS A 120 1.09 8.86 -3.67
N GLU A 121 0.22 9.52 -4.46
CA GLU A 121 -0.18 10.92 -4.27
C GLU A 121 -0.98 11.13 -2.98
N LEU A 122 -1.52 10.03 -2.44
CA LEU A 122 -2.26 9.98 -1.17
C LEU A 122 -1.38 9.53 0.00
N ASN A 123 -0.08 9.33 -0.21
CA ASN A 123 0.86 8.75 0.76
C ASN A 123 0.44 7.35 1.27
N LEU A 124 -0.30 6.59 0.46
CA LEU A 124 -0.74 5.23 0.79
C LEU A 124 0.07 4.15 0.07
N ALA A 125 0.99 4.52 -0.83
CA ALA A 125 1.87 3.59 -1.52
C ALA A 125 3.33 4.05 -1.53
N ASP A 126 4.24 3.07 -1.58
CA ASP A 126 5.66 3.21 -1.85
C ASP A 126 6.00 2.34 -3.06
N TYR A 127 6.82 2.87 -3.98
CA TYR A 127 7.16 2.20 -5.24
C TYR A 127 8.58 1.64 -5.27
N ARG A 128 9.31 1.79 -4.16
CA ARG A 128 10.59 1.11 -3.96
C ARG A 128 10.36 -0.38 -3.74
N THR A 129 11.31 -1.17 -4.19
CA THR A 129 11.43 -2.59 -3.88
C THR A 129 11.83 -2.79 -2.43
N THR A 130 11.55 -3.97 -1.89
CA THR A 130 11.98 -4.36 -0.54
C THR A 130 13.49 -4.23 -0.36
N ALA A 131 14.27 -4.61 -1.39
CA ALA A 131 15.73 -4.48 -1.39
C ALA A 131 16.20 -3.02 -1.30
N GLU A 132 15.62 -2.12 -2.09
CA GLU A 132 15.93 -0.68 -2.03
C GLU A 132 15.62 -0.09 -0.65
N ILE A 133 14.50 -0.50 -0.04
CA ILE A 133 14.11 -0.07 1.31
C ILE A 133 15.12 -0.55 2.35
N TYR A 134 15.48 -1.84 2.33
CA TYR A 134 16.45 -2.39 3.28
C TYR A 134 17.83 -1.75 3.14
N GLN A 135 18.30 -1.56 1.90
CA GLN A 135 19.60 -0.93 1.65
C GLN A 135 19.65 0.50 2.22
N GLN A 136 18.60 1.29 2.00
CA GLN A 136 18.52 2.65 2.53
C GLN A 136 18.51 2.68 4.07
N ASN A 137 17.79 1.76 4.71
CA ASN A 137 17.75 1.69 6.17
C ASN A 137 19.08 1.27 6.77
N THR A 138 19.77 0.30 6.17
CA THR A 138 21.10 -0.13 6.62
C THR A 138 22.10 1.03 6.54
N LEU A 139 22.08 1.79 5.45
CA LEU A 139 22.93 2.98 5.31
C LEU A 139 22.61 4.02 6.38
N LEU A 140 21.32 4.34 6.59
CA LEU A 140 20.91 5.31 7.61
C LEU A 140 21.38 4.91 9.02
N ASN A 141 21.23 3.64 9.38
CA ASN A 141 21.65 3.12 10.68
C ASN A 141 23.18 3.13 10.84
N ALA A 142 23.92 2.83 9.77
CA ALA A 142 25.38 2.92 9.77
C ALA A 142 25.88 4.35 10.00
N PHE A 143 25.24 5.35 9.37
CA PHE A 143 25.59 6.77 9.59
C PHE A 143 25.25 7.27 11.00
N ASN A 144 24.15 6.81 11.59
CA ASN A 144 23.74 7.23 12.94
C ASN A 144 24.52 6.53 14.06
N SER A 145 25.32 5.50 13.74
CA SER A 145 26.12 4.74 14.70
C SER A 145 27.61 5.09 14.66
N ALA A 146 28.01 6.04 13.82
CA ALA A 146 29.37 6.55 13.66
C ALA A 146 29.53 7.93 14.31
#